data_AF-A0AB37ZXA6-F1
#
_entry.id   AF-A0AB37ZXA6-F1
#
_cell.length_a   1.000
_cell.length_b   1.000
_cell.length_c   1.000
_cell.angle_alpha   90.00
_cell.angle_beta   90.00
_cell.angle_gamma   90.00
#
_symmetry.space_group_name_H-M   'P 1'
#
loop_
_entity.id
_entity.type
_entity.pdbx_description
1 polymer ?
#
loop_
_entity_poly.entity_id
_entity_poly.type
_entity_poly.pdbx_seq_one_letter_code
_entity_poly.pdbx_strand_id
1 'polypeptide(L)'
;MGQITKMPTTKTVNFGGLTLECRLTGRAILNIEKRLDESLMGLFIKNEGEMKLPPANKVLIVLHLSNTVHGVKEADVVKAFENFIDDGGNSMELFGIVQDLLGEAGFFGKSKDKAESEELTLDNAKEEESIL
;
A
#
# COMPACT_ATOMS: atom_id res chain seq x y z
N MET A 1 -13.13 30.13 13.66
CA MET A 1 -12.31 29.64 12.53
C MET A 1 -11.52 28.45 13.05
N GLY A 2 -11.87 27.23 12.65
CA GLY A 2 -11.22 26.02 13.15
C GLY A 2 -9.80 25.93 12.60
N GLN A 3 -8.81 25.80 13.49
CA GLN A 3 -7.44 25.49 13.10
C GLN A 3 -7.41 24.14 12.39
N ILE A 4 -7.00 24.14 11.12
CA ILE A 4 -6.61 22.93 10.41
C ILE A 4 -5.22 22.57 10.94
N THR A 5 -5.18 21.87 12.06
CA THR A 5 -3.95 21.29 12.59
C THR A 5 -3.52 20.23 11.59
N LYS A 6 -2.50 20.50 10.77
CA LYS A 6 -1.80 19.47 10.00
C LYS A 6 -1.36 18.38 10.98
N MET A 7 -2.10 17.27 11.00
CA MET A 7 -1.78 16.14 11.86
C MET A 7 -0.64 15.37 11.20
N PRO A 8 0.40 14.95 11.96
CA PRO A 8 1.72 14.54 11.44
C PRO A 8 1.76 13.19 10.70
N THR A 9 0.66 12.73 10.08
CA THR A 9 0.55 11.40 9.46
C THR A 9 -0.47 11.31 8.33
N THR A 10 -0.96 12.45 7.83
CA THR A 10 -1.86 12.48 6.67
C THR A 10 -1.05 12.65 5.39
N LYS A 11 -1.20 11.73 4.44
CA LYS A 11 -0.59 11.75 3.12
C LYS A 11 -1.62 12.13 2.07
N THR A 12 -1.30 13.09 1.20
CA THR A 12 -2.13 13.38 0.03
C THR A 12 -1.77 12.42 -1.10
N VAL A 13 -2.76 11.71 -1.63
CA VAL A 13 -2.60 10.77 -2.74
C VAL A 13 -3.42 11.28 -3.93
N ASN A 14 -2.77 11.49 -5.07
CA ASN A 14 -3.44 11.77 -6.33
C ASN A 14 -3.51 10.48 -7.14
N PHE A 15 -4.71 10.07 -7.49
CA PHE A 15 -4.98 8.76 -8.10
C PHE A 15 -6.13 8.87 -9.08
N GLY A 16 -5.88 8.68 -10.38
CA GLY A 16 -6.94 8.65 -11.41
C GLY A 16 -7.86 9.88 -11.46
N GLY A 17 -7.28 11.08 -11.21
CA GLY A 17 -8.03 12.34 -11.11
C GLY A 17 -8.74 12.57 -9.77
N LEU A 18 -8.62 11.66 -8.82
CA LEU A 18 -9.13 11.78 -7.46
C LEU A 18 -8.00 12.15 -6.50
N THR A 19 -8.21 13.23 -5.73
CA THR A 19 -7.30 13.62 -4.64
C THR A 19 -7.86 13.11 -3.32
N LEU A 20 -7.08 12.23 -2.68
CA LEU A 20 -7.39 11.64 -1.38
C LEU A 20 -6.47 12.20 -0.32
N GLU A 21 -6.99 12.30 0.90
CA GLU A 21 -6.19 12.52 2.11
C GLU A 21 -6.19 11.23 2.89
N CYS A 22 -5.10 10.48 2.83
CA CYS A 22 -4.99 9.17 3.43
C CYS A 22 -4.30 9.23 4.80
N ARG A 23 -4.89 8.56 5.79
CA ARG A 23 -4.35 8.44 7.15
C ARG A 23 -4.68 7.08 7.77
N LEU A 24 -3.63 6.34 8.13
CA LEU A 24 -3.74 5.07 8.84
C LEU A 24 -3.84 5.30 10.35
N THR A 25 -5.03 5.65 10.82
CA THR A 25 -5.33 5.65 12.26
C THR A 25 -5.56 4.23 12.77
N GLY A 26 -5.44 3.99 14.08
CA GLY A 26 -5.76 2.68 14.66
C GLY A 26 -7.18 2.17 14.31
N ARG A 27 -8.15 3.08 14.19
CA ARG A 27 -9.51 2.75 13.71
C ARG A 27 -9.52 2.35 12.24
N ALA A 28 -8.77 3.05 11.38
CA ALA A 28 -8.66 2.70 9.97
C ALA A 28 -8.02 1.32 9.80
N ILE A 29 -6.93 1.05 10.52
CA ILE A 29 -6.24 -0.25 10.51
C ILE A 29 -7.20 -1.39 10.89
N LEU A 30 -7.89 -1.28 12.03
CA LEU A 30 -8.82 -2.32 12.48
C LEU A 30 -10.00 -2.53 11.50
N ASN A 31 -10.50 -1.45 10.88
CA ASN A 31 -11.56 -1.54 9.89
C ASN A 31 -11.08 -2.22 8.60
N ILE A 32 -9.85 -1.92 8.17
CA ILE A 32 -9.23 -2.54 6.99
C ILE A 32 -9.05 -4.03 7.22
N GLU A 33 -8.43 -4.42 8.33
CA GLU A 33 -8.17 -5.84 8.63
C GLU A 33 -9.48 -6.63 8.75
N LYS A 34 -10.50 -6.05 9.39
CA LYS A 34 -11.84 -6.65 9.45
C LYS A 34 -12.50 -6.80 8.08
N ARG A 35 -12.27 -5.88 7.15
CA ARG A 35 -12.82 -5.92 5.79
C ARG A 35 -12.09 -6.93 4.90
N LEU A 36 -10.79 -7.12 5.13
CA LEU A 36 -9.93 -7.99 4.34
C LEU A 36 -9.83 -9.43 4.88
N ASP A 37 -10.21 -9.64 6.14
CA ASP A 37 -10.02 -10.90 6.89
C ASP A 37 -8.55 -11.35 6.97
N GLU A 38 -7.63 -10.39 6.89
CA GLU A 38 -6.19 -10.60 7.04
C GLU A 38 -5.54 -9.32 7.59
N SER A 39 -4.31 -9.45 8.13
CA SER A 39 -3.58 -8.28 8.61
C SER A 39 -3.09 -7.40 7.46
N LEU A 40 -2.97 -6.10 7.73
CA LEU A 40 -2.41 -5.16 6.76
C LEU A 40 -0.99 -5.57 6.32
N MET A 41 -0.21 -6.25 7.18
CA MET A 41 1.09 -6.81 6.80
C MET A 41 0.98 -8.07 5.93
N GLY A 42 0.02 -8.95 6.20
CA GLY A 42 -0.20 -10.20 5.45
C GLY A 42 -0.60 -9.98 3.99
N LEU A 43 -1.03 -8.76 3.65
CA LEU A 43 -1.20 -8.32 2.27
C LEU A 43 0.11 -8.30 1.48
N PHE A 44 1.21 -7.90 2.13
CA PHE A 44 2.49 -7.60 1.51
C PHE A 44 3.57 -8.66 1.80
N ILE A 45 3.39 -9.48 2.84
CA ILE A 45 4.37 -10.47 3.29
C ILE A 45 3.70 -11.85 3.40
N LYS A 46 4.30 -12.88 2.79
CA LYS A 46 3.91 -14.28 3.01
C LYS A 46 4.52 -14.82 4.31
N ASN A 47 4.01 -15.96 4.79
CA ASN A 47 4.50 -16.63 6.00
C ASN A 47 6.01 -16.99 5.97
N GLU A 48 6.63 -17.05 4.79
CA GLU A 48 8.07 -17.31 4.58
C GLU A 48 8.94 -16.04 4.54
N GLY A 49 8.36 -14.85 4.75
CA GLY A 49 9.07 -13.58 4.61
C GLY A 49 9.21 -13.08 3.17
N GLU A 50 8.75 -13.87 2.19
CA GLU A 50 8.68 -13.42 0.79
C GLU A 50 7.66 -12.29 0.60
N MET A 51 8.01 -11.31 -0.24
CA MET A 51 7.09 -10.26 -0.65
C MET A 51 5.95 -10.87 -1.47
N LYS A 52 4.72 -10.52 -1.10
CA LYS A 52 3.48 -10.90 -1.79
C LYS A 52 2.93 -9.65 -2.48
N LEU A 53 2.58 -9.78 -3.75
CA LEU A 53 1.79 -8.75 -4.43
C LEU A 53 0.31 -8.94 -4.07
N PRO A 54 -0.30 -7.99 -3.33
CA PRO A 54 -1.71 -8.04 -3.01
C PRO A 54 -2.56 -7.83 -4.28
N PRO A 55 -3.72 -8.50 -4.36
CA PRO A 55 -4.71 -8.22 -5.40
C PRO A 55 -5.16 -6.76 -5.39
N ALA A 56 -5.41 -6.17 -6.56
CA ALA A 56 -5.78 -4.76 -6.71
C ALA A 56 -6.99 -4.35 -5.85
N ASN A 57 -8.01 -5.22 -5.74
CA ASN A 57 -9.17 -4.94 -4.90
C ASN A 57 -8.81 -4.72 -3.43
N LYS A 58 -7.85 -5.48 -2.88
CA LYS A 58 -7.40 -5.31 -1.50
C LYS A 58 -6.64 -4.00 -1.33
N VAL A 59 -5.79 -3.64 -2.29
CA VAL A 59 -5.05 -2.37 -2.31
C VAL A 59 -6.01 -1.18 -2.36
N LEU A 60 -7.05 -1.24 -3.21
CA LEU A 60 -8.07 -0.19 -3.30
C LEU A 60 -8.89 -0.07 -2.00
N ILE A 61 -9.16 -1.16 -1.30
CA ILE A 61 -9.82 -1.13 0.03
C ILE A 61 -8.95 -0.39 1.04
N VAL A 62 -7.63 -0.64 1.07
CA VAL A 62 -6.70 0.09 1.93
C VAL A 62 -6.73 1.60 1.61
N LEU A 63 -6.68 1.94 0.33
CA LEU A 63 -6.71 3.32 -0.13
C LEU A 63 -8.03 4.02 0.25
N HIS A 64 -9.18 3.36 0.05
CA HIS A 64 -10.48 3.90 0.40
C HIS A 64 -10.66 4.08 1.92
N LEU A 65 -10.33 3.07 2.72
CA LEU A 65 -10.54 3.10 4.18
C LEU A 65 -9.50 3.96 4.91
N SER A 66 -8.36 4.23 4.29
CA SER A 66 -7.40 5.22 4.79
C SER A 66 -7.83 6.65 4.47
N ASN A 67 -8.71 6.89 3.50
CA ASN A 67 -9.11 8.24 3.12
C ASN A 67 -9.96 8.93 4.20
N THR A 68 -9.64 10.21 4.46
CA THR A 68 -10.35 11.10 5.38
C THR A 68 -11.17 12.18 4.68
N VAL A 69 -11.10 12.29 3.35
CA VAL A 69 -11.93 13.22 2.57
C VAL A 69 -13.39 12.80 2.66
N HIS A 70 -14.23 13.69 3.19
CA HIS A 70 -15.65 13.44 3.37
C HIS A 70 -16.36 13.28 2.02
N GLY A 71 -17.24 12.28 1.92
CA GLY A 71 -18.10 12.08 0.75
C GLY A 71 -17.52 11.21 -0.36
N VAL A 72 -16.24 10.82 -0.28
CA VAL A 72 -15.64 9.83 -1.19
C VAL A 72 -16.18 8.44 -0.86
N LYS A 73 -16.82 7.81 -1.84
CA LYS A 73 -17.36 6.45 -1.76
C LYS A 73 -16.40 5.45 -2.38
N GLU A 74 -16.61 4.17 -2.09
CA GLU A 74 -15.87 3.07 -2.70
C GLU A 74 -15.96 3.13 -4.25
N ALA A 75 -17.13 3.46 -4.79
CA ALA A 75 -17.34 3.63 -6.23
C ALA A 75 -16.49 4.75 -6.85
N ASP A 76 -16.20 5.82 -6.10
CA ASP A 76 -15.35 6.91 -6.59
C ASP A 76 -13.88 6.45 -6.70
N VAL A 77 -13.43 5.62 -5.76
CA VAL A 77 -12.10 5.01 -5.79
C VAL A 77 -11.98 3.98 -6.92
N VAL A 78 -13.04 3.21 -7.19
CA VAL A 78 -13.07 2.29 -8.34
C VAL A 78 -13.02 3.06 -9.66
N LYS A 79 -13.82 4.13 -9.81
CA LYS A 79 -13.79 4.99 -11.00
C LYS A 79 -12.43 5.67 -11.18
N ALA A 80 -11.80 6.10 -10.09
CA ALA A 80 -10.44 6.60 -10.13
C ALA A 80 -9.46 5.51 -10.59
N PHE A 81 -9.63 4.26 -10.17
CA PHE A 81 -8.80 3.17 -10.67
C PHE A 81 -9.00 2.91 -12.17
N GLU A 82 -10.24 2.96 -12.67
CA GLU A 82 -10.52 2.87 -14.11
C GLU A 82 -9.78 3.97 -14.88
N ASN A 83 -9.94 5.23 -14.49
CA ASN A 83 -9.22 6.35 -15.09
C ASN A 83 -7.70 6.16 -15.03
N PHE A 84 -7.19 5.68 -13.89
CA PHE A 84 -5.76 5.45 -13.70
C PHE A 84 -5.22 4.39 -14.68
N ILE A 85 -5.97 3.33 -14.94
CA ILE A 85 -5.61 2.31 -15.94
C ILE A 85 -5.73 2.88 -17.37
N ASP A 86 -6.80 3.62 -17.66
CA ASP A 86 -7.02 4.25 -18.97
C ASP A 86 -5.91 5.26 -19.33
N ASP A 87 -5.36 5.94 -18.31
CA ASP A 87 -4.23 6.88 -18.43
C ASP A 87 -2.85 6.18 -18.54
N GLY A 88 -2.82 4.84 -18.57
CA GLY A 88 -1.61 4.03 -18.73
C GLY A 88 -0.98 3.54 -17.43
N GLY A 89 -1.61 3.79 -16.28
CA GLY A 89 -1.20 3.25 -14.99
C GLY A 89 -1.40 1.73 -14.91
N ASN A 90 -0.71 1.10 -13.97
CA ASN A 90 -0.75 -0.36 -13.79
C ASN A 90 -0.82 -0.78 -12.31
N SER A 91 -1.10 -2.06 -12.07
CA SER A 91 -1.27 -2.57 -10.69
C SER A 91 0.00 -2.45 -9.83
N MET A 92 1.20 -2.43 -10.42
CA MET A 92 2.45 -2.25 -9.67
C MET A 92 2.60 -0.83 -9.16
N GLU A 93 2.19 0.16 -9.96
CA GLU A 93 2.16 1.56 -9.54
C GLU A 93 1.12 1.81 -8.44
N LEU A 94 -0.08 1.24 -8.56
CA LEU A 94 -1.09 1.28 -7.50
C LEU A 94 -0.55 0.68 -6.19
N PHE A 95 0.17 -0.44 -6.30
CA PHE A 95 0.84 -1.06 -5.17
C PHE A 95 1.88 -0.12 -4.53
N GLY A 96 2.72 0.53 -5.34
CA GLY A 96 3.71 1.51 -4.88
C GLY A 96 3.07 2.66 -4.08
N ILE A 97 1.95 3.21 -4.56
CA ILE A 97 1.22 4.28 -3.86
C ILE A 97 0.82 3.86 -2.44
N VAL A 98 0.29 2.65 -2.28
CA VAL A 98 -0.14 2.14 -0.97
C VAL A 98 1.04 1.70 -0.11
N GLN A 99 2.08 1.13 -0.70
CA GLN A 99 3.33 0.83 0.01
C GLN A 99 3.94 2.09 0.60
N ASP A 100 3.99 3.19 -0.16
CA ASP A 100 4.50 4.47 0.35
C ASP A 100 3.62 5.03 1.46
N LEU A 101 2.29 4.89 1.36
CA LEU A 101 1.36 5.26 2.43
C LEU A 101 1.65 4.49 3.72
N LEU A 102 1.88 3.18 3.63
CA LEU A 102 2.24 2.33 4.76
C LEU A 102 3.61 2.71 5.34
N GLY A 103 4.60 2.99 4.49
CA GLY A 103 5.93 3.44 4.89
C GLY A 103 5.90 4.73 5.68
N GLU A 104 5.20 5.76 5.19
CA GLU A 104 5.05 7.05 5.90
C GLU A 104 4.26 6.92 7.21
N ALA A 105 3.34 5.97 7.29
CA ALA A 105 2.64 5.64 8.53
C ALA A 105 3.50 4.88 9.55
N GLY A 106 4.74 4.51 9.19
CA GLY A 106 5.66 3.76 10.04
C GLY A 106 5.34 2.28 10.16
N PHE A 107 4.58 1.72 9.20
CA PHE A 107 4.10 0.35 9.26
C PHE A 107 5.23 -0.68 9.18
N PHE A 108 6.30 -0.37 8.43
CA PHE A 108 7.50 -1.21 8.32
C PHE A 108 8.52 -1.00 9.46
N GLY A 109 8.19 -0.17 10.45
CA GLY A 109 9.13 0.25 11.49
C GLY A 109 10.12 1.31 11.01
N LYS A 110 10.83 1.95 11.96
CA LYS A 110 11.98 2.80 11.60
C LYS A 110 13.13 1.89 11.25
N SER A 111 13.59 1.91 10.00
CA SER A 111 14.88 1.31 9.65
C SER A 111 15.93 1.88 10.60
N LYS A 112 16.48 1.03 11.47
CA LYS A 112 17.74 1.35 12.12
C LYS A 112 18.79 1.23 11.03
N ASP A 113 19.14 2.39 10.48
CA ASP A 113 20.17 2.61 9.48
C ASP A 113 19.95 2.01 8.09
N LYS A 114 20.30 2.81 7.09
CA LYS A 114 20.50 2.40 5.70
C LYS A 114 21.58 1.30 5.65
N ALA A 115 21.26 0.17 5.05
CA ALA A 115 22.21 -0.59 4.26
C ALA A 115 21.46 -1.25 3.09
N GLU A 116 22.06 -1.13 1.92
CA GLU A 116 21.73 -1.73 0.64
C GLU A 116 20.36 -1.46 -0.01
N SER A 117 20.45 -0.74 -1.12
CA SER A 117 19.64 -1.01 -2.31
C SER A 117 19.91 -2.46 -2.73
N GLU A 118 19.09 -3.40 -2.31
CA GLU A 118 19.01 -4.70 -2.97
C GLU A 118 18.23 -4.50 -4.27
N GLU A 119 19.00 -4.16 -5.30
CA GLU A 119 18.66 -4.44 -6.68
C GLU A 119 18.27 -5.93 -6.77
N LEU A 120 16.98 -6.19 -6.97
CA LEU A 120 16.44 -7.54 -7.18
C LEU A 120 17.04 -8.11 -8.46
N THR A 121 18.22 -8.73 -8.36
CA THR A 121 18.81 -9.51 -9.44
C THR A 121 18.30 -10.95 -9.33
N LEU A 122 17.51 -11.35 -10.32
CA LEU A 122 16.97 -12.69 -10.49
C LEU A 122 18.07 -13.60 -11.06
N ASP A 123 18.97 -14.10 -10.23
CA ASP A 123 19.80 -15.26 -10.60
C ASP A 123 19.98 -16.20 -9.41
N ASN A 124 18.99 -17.08 -9.24
CA ASN A 124 19.15 -18.32 -8.49
C ASN A 124 19.13 -19.49 -9.49
N ALA A 125 20.24 -19.66 -10.22
CA ALA A 125 20.51 -20.89 -10.94
C ALA A 125 21.20 -21.87 -9.98
N LYS A 126 20.40 -22.84 -9.55
CA LYS A 126 20.79 -24.08 -8.88
C LYS A 126 22.01 -24.72 -9.53
N GLU A 127 22.88 -25.31 -8.72
CA GLU A 127 23.44 -26.64 -8.98
C GLU A 127 24.04 -27.19 -7.67
N GLU A 128 23.20 -27.83 -6.87
CA GLU A 128 23.64 -29.01 -6.12
C GLU A 128 23.56 -30.19 -7.09
N GLU A 129 24.70 -30.74 -7.50
CA GLU A 129 24.80 -32.17 -7.79
C GLU A 129 26.09 -32.71 -7.19
N SER A 130 25.92 -33.47 -6.11
CA SER A 130 26.85 -34.52 -5.68
C SER A 130 27.09 -35.48 -6.84
N ILE A 131 28.31 -35.99 -7.00
CA ILE A 131 28.64 -37.43 -7.09
C ILE A 131 30.15 -37.60 -7.47
N LEU A 132 30.81 -38.41 -6.63
CA LEU A 132 32.12 -39.09 -6.73
C LEU A 132 33.42 -38.28 -6.53
#